data_AF-A0A955HR17-F1
#
_entry.id   AF-A0A955HR17-F1
#
_cell.length_a   1.000
_cell.length_b   1.000
_cell.length_c   1.000
_cell.angle_alpha   90.00
_cell.angle_beta   90.00
_cell.angle_gamma   90.00
#
_symmetry.space_group_name_H-M   'P 1'
#
loop_
_entity.id
_entity.type
_entity.pdbx_description
1 polymer ?
#
loop_
_entity_poly.entity_id
_entity_poly.type
_entity_poly.pdbx_seq_one_letter_code
_entity_poly.pdbx_strand_id
1 'polypeptide(L)'
;MQVKTLLNKSLTKKQRTILVGLSIVPLVGILLYLSLNVLQTSTSANQDQPQNITSSVIGTTAQITWTTQDQTVAIVEYGTSQDPTSFQDFAISEVPSSEHSVDIPNLEPNTTYYYRMKINDTYYDNDGLFWSFTTESSQDSTTSDETITGDTSLTPTAETTPATTPSATPAVVFSPSPTLNPQETPTASDSATPTPVNICDQNDCTAIKNALGNPCDTQDYIQCLNKDLVSVTPTTETTTTPTPTVDYISATTKLMCDLDYVQPNTCTSWGWPAMSTINKTCSDTFTEYFVQCKSSSFESNDAATWFCNERMSSNELSLPCGDAPSPFPGQAVFCRVRAENETGGEANATGWTTYNTTCANLNTNISACLPSFLQANTCRSFLWDLVPTKNPTCSQAFSHYFLQCTNNNDFTGATGTWFCNTTTTDNYLDLPCQNAPTPADGGDIYCRVRAEDAYGTDNHSTDWVTVNATCPTSTPTPTYSPTPTPTNTPSPTP
;
A
#
# COMPACT_ATOMS: atom_id res chain seq x y z
N MET A 1 -25.30 -6.54 -64.94
CA MET A 1 -25.77 -7.60 -65.86
C MET A 1 -25.48 -8.96 -65.24
N GLN A 2 -26.54 -9.66 -64.84
CA GLN A 2 -26.76 -11.11 -64.98
C GLN A 2 -25.53 -12.01 -64.74
N VAL A 3 -25.46 -12.77 -63.64
CA VAL A 3 -26.06 -14.11 -63.59
C VAL A 3 -26.72 -14.35 -62.23
N LYS A 4 -28.02 -14.04 -62.15
CA LYS A 4 -28.92 -14.51 -61.10
C LYS A 4 -29.84 -15.54 -61.76
N THR A 5 -29.26 -16.63 -62.23
CA THR A 5 -29.99 -17.71 -62.90
C THR A 5 -29.22 -19.00 -62.67
N LEU A 6 -29.95 -20.09 -62.40
CA LEU A 6 -29.51 -21.44 -62.01
C LEU A 6 -29.26 -21.54 -60.49
N LEU A 7 -30.07 -22.18 -59.65
CA LEU A 7 -31.02 -23.27 -59.85
C LEU A 7 -32.30 -23.03 -59.03
N ASN A 8 -33.40 -22.64 -59.67
CA ASN A 8 -34.74 -22.87 -59.14
C ASN A 8 -35.30 -24.14 -59.78
N LYS A 9 -34.77 -25.30 -59.38
CA LYS A 9 -35.36 -26.59 -59.69
C LYS A 9 -36.15 -27.01 -58.46
N SER A 10 -37.48 -26.94 -58.54
CA SER A 10 -38.37 -27.38 -57.46
C SER A 10 -38.12 -28.87 -57.18
N LEU A 11 -37.45 -29.16 -56.08
CA LEU A 11 -37.27 -30.51 -55.56
C LEU A 11 -38.65 -31.16 -55.34
N THR A 12 -38.83 -32.37 -55.88
CA THR A 12 -40.08 -33.13 -55.75
C THR A 12 -40.37 -33.44 -54.28
N LYS A 13 -41.63 -33.65 -53.89
CA LYS A 13 -42.03 -33.95 -52.50
C LYS A 13 -41.16 -35.04 -51.86
N LYS A 14 -40.80 -36.08 -52.62
CA LYS A 14 -39.95 -37.20 -52.18
C LYS A 14 -38.51 -36.77 -51.85
N GLN A 15 -37.96 -35.82 -52.61
CA GLN A 15 -36.61 -35.27 -52.37
C GLN A 15 -36.59 -34.27 -51.20
N ARG A 16 -37.68 -33.54 -50.96
CA ARG A 16 -37.85 -32.69 -49.77
C ARG A 16 -37.91 -33.52 -48.47
N THR A 17 -38.61 -34.66 -48.47
CA THR A 17 -38.69 -35.53 -47.29
C THR A 17 -37.33 -36.18 -46.96
N ILE A 18 -36.54 -36.55 -47.97
CA ILE A 18 -35.20 -37.10 -47.76
C ILE A 18 -34.22 -36.04 -47.24
N LEU A 19 -34.28 -34.81 -47.76
CA LEU A 19 -33.43 -33.70 -47.30
C LEU A 19 -33.74 -33.26 -45.86
N VAL A 20 -35.02 -33.27 -45.46
CA VAL A 20 -35.42 -32.96 -44.07
C VAL A 20 -35.01 -34.09 -43.11
N GLY A 21 -35.10 -35.36 -43.54
CA GLY A 21 -34.61 -36.49 -42.74
C GLY A 21 -33.09 -36.48 -42.54
N LEU A 22 -32.32 -36.08 -43.57
CA LEU A 22 -30.86 -36.05 -43.52
C LEU A 22 -30.29 -34.84 -42.74
N SER A 23 -31.05 -33.76 -42.58
CA SER A 23 -30.63 -32.59 -41.78
C SER A 23 -30.96 -32.72 -40.30
N ILE A 24 -31.98 -33.51 -39.92
CA ILE A 24 -32.37 -33.70 -38.52
C ILE A 24 -31.38 -34.60 -37.76
N VAL A 25 -30.76 -35.58 -38.41
CA VAL A 25 -29.78 -36.50 -37.78
C VAL A 25 -28.53 -35.77 -37.23
N PRO A 26 -27.84 -34.88 -37.98
CA PRO A 26 -26.73 -34.12 -37.44
C PRO A 26 -27.18 -33.09 -36.40
N LEU A 27 -28.40 -32.52 -36.53
CA LEU A 27 -28.93 -31.57 -35.54
C LEU A 27 -29.23 -32.23 -34.18
N VAL A 28 -29.79 -33.44 -34.18
CA VAL A 28 -30.01 -34.21 -32.94
C VAL A 28 -28.68 -34.71 -32.37
N GLY A 29 -27.71 -35.07 -33.22
CA GLY A 29 -26.35 -35.41 -32.78
C GLY A 29 -25.60 -34.23 -32.18
N ILE A 30 -25.75 -33.03 -32.74
CA ILE A 30 -25.18 -31.78 -32.23
C ILE A 30 -25.88 -31.37 -30.93
N LEU A 31 -27.21 -31.53 -30.83
CA LEU A 31 -27.95 -31.30 -29.57
C LEU A 31 -27.56 -32.29 -28.48
N LEU A 32 -27.37 -33.58 -28.80
CA LEU A 32 -26.87 -34.58 -27.86
C LEU A 32 -25.43 -34.29 -27.45
N TYR A 33 -24.55 -33.93 -28.38
CA TYR A 33 -23.17 -33.53 -28.12
C TYR A 33 -23.08 -32.26 -27.26
N LEU A 34 -23.91 -31.25 -27.54
CA LEU A 34 -24.04 -30.05 -26.72
C LEU A 34 -24.59 -30.38 -25.33
N SER A 35 -25.58 -31.27 -25.20
CA SER A 35 -26.10 -31.70 -23.89
C SER A 35 -25.11 -32.55 -23.07
N LEU A 36 -24.25 -33.32 -23.73
CA LEU A 36 -23.15 -34.06 -23.08
C LEU A 36 -22.00 -33.15 -22.66
N ASN A 37 -21.78 -32.02 -23.35
CA ASN A 37 -20.81 -31.00 -22.94
C ASN A 37 -21.35 -30.06 -21.83
N VAL A 38 -22.67 -29.94 -21.66
CA VAL A 38 -23.29 -29.22 -20.52
C VAL A 38 -23.20 -30.02 -19.22
N LEU A 39 -22.98 -31.34 -19.28
CA LEU A 39 -22.69 -32.19 -18.11
C LEU A 39 -21.21 -32.22 -17.71
N GLN A 40 -20.34 -31.50 -18.43
CA GLN A 40 -18.97 -31.21 -18.01
C GLN A 40 -18.81 -29.72 -17.68
N THR A 41 -19.81 -29.11 -17.02
CA THR A 41 -19.49 -28.00 -16.13
C THR A 41 -18.54 -28.58 -15.08
N SER A 42 -17.26 -28.39 -15.32
CA SER A 42 -16.22 -28.52 -14.32
C SER A 42 -16.80 -27.87 -13.07
N THR A 43 -17.03 -28.67 -12.03
CA THR A 43 -17.16 -28.10 -10.69
C THR A 43 -15.85 -27.36 -10.49
N SER A 44 -15.85 -26.04 -10.72
CA SER A 44 -14.75 -25.21 -10.25
C SER A 44 -14.64 -25.56 -8.78
N ALA A 45 -13.57 -26.27 -8.40
CA ALA A 45 -13.29 -26.51 -7.00
C ALA A 45 -13.25 -25.12 -6.37
N ASN A 46 -14.20 -24.86 -5.47
CA ASN A 46 -14.23 -23.63 -4.73
C ASN A 46 -12.92 -23.60 -3.92
N GLN A 47 -11.95 -22.79 -4.36
CA GLN A 47 -10.59 -22.79 -3.81
C GLN A 47 -10.58 -22.39 -2.33
N ASP A 48 -11.65 -21.71 -1.88
CA ASP A 48 -11.87 -21.27 -0.50
C ASP A 48 -12.52 -22.35 0.37
N GLN A 49 -12.91 -23.51 -0.19
CA GLN A 49 -13.58 -24.55 0.58
C GLN A 49 -12.61 -25.18 1.60
N PRO A 50 -12.97 -25.24 2.89
CA PRO A 50 -12.13 -25.84 3.91
C PRO A 50 -12.13 -27.37 3.74
N GLN A 51 -10.94 -27.95 3.86
CA GLN A 51 -10.65 -29.38 3.74
C GLN A 51 -9.89 -29.85 4.98
N ASN A 52 -9.91 -31.16 5.24
CA ASN A 52 -9.17 -31.78 6.35
C ASN A 52 -9.49 -31.17 7.73
N ILE A 53 -10.76 -30.85 7.99
CA ILE A 53 -11.20 -30.26 9.25
C ILE A 53 -10.97 -31.26 10.38
N THR A 54 -10.24 -30.85 11.42
CA THR A 54 -10.08 -31.61 12.66
C THR A 54 -10.26 -30.74 13.88
N SER A 55 -10.81 -31.31 14.96
CA SER A 55 -10.95 -30.68 16.27
C SER A 55 -10.23 -31.53 17.32
N SER A 56 -9.37 -30.89 18.10
CA SER A 56 -8.67 -31.48 19.25
C SER A 56 -9.08 -30.73 20.51
N VAL A 57 -9.18 -31.41 21.64
CA VAL A 57 -9.65 -30.85 22.91
C VAL A 57 -8.61 -31.14 23.98
N ILE A 58 -8.28 -30.12 24.77
CA ILE A 58 -7.40 -30.24 25.94
C ILE A 58 -8.09 -29.46 27.07
N GLY A 59 -8.66 -30.16 28.06
CA GLY A 59 -9.42 -29.54 29.13
C GLY A 59 -10.61 -28.72 28.63
N THR A 60 -10.59 -27.42 28.89
CA THR A 60 -11.59 -26.41 28.49
C THR A 60 -11.17 -25.60 27.27
N THR A 61 -10.24 -26.13 26.47
CA THR A 61 -9.75 -25.50 25.24
C THR A 61 -9.93 -26.46 24.07
N ALA A 62 -10.34 -25.96 22.92
CA ALA A 62 -10.39 -26.73 21.68
C ALA A 62 -9.53 -26.08 20.60
N GLN A 63 -8.78 -26.87 19.86
CA GLN A 63 -8.03 -26.45 18.68
C GLN A 63 -8.72 -27.01 17.44
N ILE A 64 -9.05 -26.14 16.48
CA ILE A 64 -9.64 -26.51 15.20
C ILE A 64 -8.64 -26.22 14.09
N THR A 65 -8.37 -27.20 13.24
CA THR A 65 -7.44 -27.07 12.11
C THR A 65 -8.10 -27.48 10.81
N TRP A 66 -7.73 -26.81 9.72
CA TRP A 66 -8.18 -27.11 8.36
C TRP A 66 -7.21 -26.56 7.33
N THR A 67 -7.42 -26.91 6.06
CA THR A 67 -6.64 -26.44 4.92
C THR A 67 -7.54 -25.90 3.81
N THR A 68 -7.12 -24.84 3.11
CA THR A 68 -7.77 -24.31 1.88
C THR A 68 -6.80 -24.35 0.70
N GLN A 69 -7.30 -24.21 -0.53
CA GLN A 69 -6.42 -24.18 -1.72
C GLN A 69 -5.79 -22.80 -1.92
N ASP A 70 -6.55 -21.73 -1.64
CA ASP A 70 -6.05 -20.36 -1.64
C ASP A 70 -5.76 -19.86 -0.21
N GLN A 71 -4.99 -18.77 -0.10
CA GLN A 71 -4.78 -18.10 1.18
C GLN A 71 -6.06 -17.39 1.62
N THR A 72 -6.66 -17.85 2.71
CA THR A 72 -7.93 -17.33 3.21
C THR A 72 -7.87 -16.98 4.70
N VAL A 73 -8.93 -16.38 5.21
CA VAL A 73 -9.20 -16.22 6.64
C VAL A 73 -10.60 -16.81 6.89
N ALA A 74 -10.75 -17.57 7.97
CA ALA A 74 -12.05 -18.11 8.36
C ALA A 74 -12.49 -17.63 9.74
N ILE A 75 -13.81 -17.52 9.89
CA ILE A 75 -14.51 -17.33 11.15
C ILE A 75 -15.14 -18.66 11.53
N VAL A 76 -14.74 -19.24 12.64
CA VAL A 76 -15.39 -20.38 13.26
C VAL A 76 -16.48 -19.85 14.19
N GLU A 77 -17.75 -19.92 13.78
CA GLU A 77 -18.89 -19.61 14.65
C GLU A 77 -19.28 -20.88 15.41
N TYR A 78 -19.49 -20.78 16.73
CA TYR A 78 -19.80 -21.93 17.57
C TYR A 78 -20.83 -21.63 18.67
N GLY A 79 -21.45 -22.69 19.19
CA GLY A 79 -22.41 -22.62 20.29
C GLY A 79 -22.83 -24.01 20.79
N THR A 80 -23.67 -24.06 21.83
CA THR A 80 -24.05 -25.31 22.51
C THR A 80 -25.35 -25.95 21.98
N SER A 81 -26.06 -25.27 21.08
CA SER A 81 -27.24 -25.81 20.38
C SER A 81 -26.99 -26.00 18.88
N GLN A 82 -27.68 -26.97 18.28
CA GLN A 82 -27.63 -27.24 16.83
C GLN A 82 -28.47 -26.23 16.02
N ASP A 83 -28.37 -24.94 16.34
CA ASP A 83 -29.07 -23.86 15.66
C ASP A 83 -28.05 -22.76 15.32
N PRO A 84 -27.81 -22.44 14.04
CA PRO A 84 -26.83 -21.41 13.68
C PRO A 84 -27.20 -20.02 14.19
N THR A 85 -28.48 -19.77 14.51
CA THR A 85 -28.91 -18.49 15.12
C THR A 85 -28.55 -18.39 16.61
N SER A 86 -28.10 -19.48 17.21
CA SER A 86 -27.66 -19.56 18.60
C SER A 86 -26.13 -19.54 18.78
N PHE A 87 -25.38 -19.48 17.66
CA PHE A 87 -23.92 -19.35 17.70
C PHE A 87 -23.58 -17.90 18.06
N GLN A 88 -23.45 -17.65 19.36
CA GLN A 88 -23.13 -16.33 19.90
C GLN A 88 -21.62 -16.08 19.99
N ASP A 89 -20.83 -17.15 19.91
CA ASP A 89 -19.38 -17.11 20.06
C ASP A 89 -18.69 -17.45 18.73
N PHE A 90 -17.47 -16.94 18.55
CA PHE A 90 -16.66 -17.30 17.40
C PHE A 90 -15.16 -17.26 17.70
N ALA A 91 -14.37 -17.84 16.80
CA ALA A 91 -12.91 -17.81 16.82
C ALA A 91 -12.37 -17.67 15.39
N ILE A 92 -11.17 -17.13 15.19
CA ILE A 92 -10.71 -16.65 13.88
C ILE A 92 -9.31 -17.17 13.58
N SER A 93 -9.04 -17.50 12.31
CA SER A 93 -7.66 -17.70 11.84
C SER A 93 -7.02 -16.34 11.52
N GLU A 94 -6.23 -15.81 12.44
CA GLU A 94 -5.73 -14.42 12.42
C GLU A 94 -4.90 -14.04 11.18
N VAL A 95 -4.20 -15.00 10.56
CA VAL A 95 -3.30 -14.75 9.43
C VAL A 95 -3.84 -15.42 8.16
N PRO A 96 -3.91 -14.70 7.03
CA PRO A 96 -4.22 -15.31 5.73
C PRO A 96 -3.25 -16.45 5.41
N SER A 97 -3.77 -17.67 5.32
CA SER A 97 -2.98 -18.88 5.15
C SER A 97 -3.75 -19.91 4.34
N SER A 98 -3.06 -20.92 3.82
CA SER A 98 -3.65 -22.15 3.29
C SER A 98 -3.72 -23.27 4.33
N GLU A 99 -3.00 -23.12 5.44
CA GLU A 99 -3.01 -23.99 6.62
C GLU A 99 -3.48 -23.17 7.82
N HIS A 100 -4.58 -23.58 8.43
CA HIS A 100 -5.21 -22.81 9.49
C HIS A 100 -5.26 -23.59 10.80
N SER A 101 -5.13 -22.85 11.89
CA SER A 101 -5.30 -23.32 13.25
C SER A 101 -5.97 -22.23 14.07
N VAL A 102 -6.98 -22.59 14.83
CA VAL A 102 -7.71 -21.69 15.71
C VAL A 102 -7.89 -22.34 17.06
N ASP A 103 -7.47 -21.65 18.12
CA ASP A 103 -7.66 -22.08 19.49
C ASP A 103 -8.89 -21.37 20.09
N ILE A 104 -9.77 -22.15 20.73
CA ILE A 104 -10.99 -21.70 21.38
C ILE A 104 -10.84 -21.93 22.89
N PRO A 105 -10.47 -20.89 23.67
CA PRO A 105 -10.26 -21.01 25.10
C PRO A 105 -11.56 -20.86 25.92
N ASN A 106 -11.47 -21.15 27.22
CA ASN A 106 -12.49 -20.84 28.24
C ASN A 106 -13.87 -21.47 28.02
N LEU A 107 -13.90 -22.67 27.44
CA LEU A 107 -15.15 -23.40 27.20
C LEU A 107 -15.66 -24.06 28.49
N GLU A 108 -16.98 -24.17 28.62
CA GLU A 108 -17.58 -24.93 29.72
C GLU A 108 -17.12 -26.40 29.71
N PRO A 109 -16.79 -27.01 30.86
CA PRO A 109 -16.35 -28.40 30.94
C PRO A 109 -17.51 -29.38 30.69
N ASN A 110 -17.22 -30.53 30.08
CA ASN A 110 -18.20 -31.56 29.75
C ASN A 110 -19.40 -31.03 28.93
N THR A 111 -19.13 -30.11 28.01
CA THR A 111 -20.12 -29.44 27.16
C THR A 111 -19.83 -29.72 25.68
N THR A 112 -20.85 -30.10 24.92
CA THR A 112 -20.77 -30.27 23.47
C THR A 112 -20.98 -28.94 22.77
N TYR A 113 -20.03 -28.59 21.91
CA TYR A 113 -20.09 -27.41 21.05
C TYR A 113 -20.28 -27.84 19.60
N TYR A 114 -21.12 -27.11 18.89
CA TYR A 114 -21.35 -27.20 17.46
C TYR A 114 -20.73 -25.99 16.79
N TYR A 115 -20.17 -26.17 15.60
CA TYR A 115 -19.54 -25.08 14.87
C TYR A 115 -19.71 -25.19 13.36
N ARG A 116 -19.60 -24.03 12.71
CA ARG A 116 -19.50 -23.87 11.25
C ARG A 116 -18.42 -22.84 10.93
N MET A 117 -17.96 -22.82 9.69
CA MET A 117 -16.95 -21.86 9.25
C MET A 117 -17.53 -20.89 8.23
N LYS A 118 -17.22 -19.61 8.36
CA LYS A 118 -17.47 -18.60 7.34
C LYS A 118 -16.15 -18.20 6.72
N ILE A 119 -16.00 -18.42 5.42
CA ILE A 119 -14.85 -17.97 4.63
C ILE A 119 -15.39 -17.02 3.57
N ASN A 120 -14.87 -15.80 3.53
CA ASN A 120 -15.45 -14.70 2.76
C ASN A 120 -16.94 -14.53 3.11
N ASP A 121 -17.84 -14.58 2.12
CA ASP A 121 -19.28 -14.49 2.31
C ASP A 121 -20.01 -15.85 2.30
N THR A 122 -19.26 -16.96 2.36
CA THR A 122 -19.82 -18.32 2.27
C THR A 122 -19.70 -19.07 3.60
N TYR A 123 -20.80 -19.68 4.03
CA TYR A 123 -20.80 -20.62 5.15
C TYR A 123 -20.50 -22.03 4.66
N TYR A 124 -19.64 -22.72 5.41
CA TYR A 124 -19.27 -24.10 5.25
C TYR A 124 -19.64 -24.86 6.52
N ASP A 125 -20.22 -26.03 6.31
CA ASP A 125 -20.64 -26.96 7.35
C ASP A 125 -20.27 -28.39 6.94
N ASN A 126 -20.61 -29.36 7.78
CA ASN A 126 -20.37 -30.78 7.56
C ASN A 126 -21.52 -31.42 6.76
N ASP A 127 -21.68 -30.99 5.51
CA ASP A 127 -22.71 -31.46 4.58
C ASP A 127 -24.15 -31.33 5.12
N GLY A 128 -24.50 -30.14 5.62
CA GLY A 128 -25.80 -29.82 6.20
C GLY A 128 -25.95 -30.20 7.68
N LEU A 129 -24.87 -30.65 8.31
CA LEU A 129 -24.73 -30.78 9.77
C LEU A 129 -23.62 -29.88 10.28
N PHE A 130 -23.64 -29.52 11.56
CA PHE A 130 -22.52 -28.81 12.17
C PHE A 130 -21.42 -29.80 12.58
N TRP A 131 -20.17 -29.38 12.44
CA TRP A 131 -19.09 -30.07 13.13
C TRP A 131 -19.28 -29.90 14.63
N SER A 132 -18.71 -30.81 15.42
CA SER A 132 -18.82 -30.73 16.88
C SER A 132 -17.61 -31.31 17.58
N PHE A 133 -17.42 -30.87 18.81
CA PHE A 133 -16.48 -31.45 19.77
C PHE A 133 -17.08 -31.36 21.17
N THR A 134 -16.54 -32.12 22.13
CA THR A 134 -17.00 -32.08 23.53
C THR A 134 -15.81 -31.85 24.44
N THR A 135 -15.90 -30.84 25.30
CA THR A 135 -14.86 -30.50 26.26
C THR A 135 -14.71 -31.58 27.34
N GLU A 136 -13.52 -31.68 27.93
CA GLU A 136 -13.29 -32.62 29.02
C GLU A 136 -14.00 -32.15 30.29
N SER A 137 -14.25 -33.09 31.23
CA SER A 137 -14.74 -32.69 32.54
C SER A 137 -13.65 -31.91 33.29
N SER A 138 -14.06 -30.92 34.07
CA SER A 138 -13.16 -30.24 35.00
C SER A 138 -12.70 -31.27 36.04
N GLN A 139 -11.51 -31.85 35.86
CA GLN A 139 -10.96 -32.71 36.89
C GLN A 139 -10.62 -31.84 38.12
N ASP A 140 -11.35 -32.08 39.20
CA ASP A 140 -10.88 -31.78 40.55
C ASP A 140 -9.55 -32.53 40.71
N SER A 141 -8.46 -31.80 40.97
CA SER A 141 -7.15 -32.39 41.18
C SER A 141 -7.15 -33.13 42.53
N THR A 142 -7.75 -34.31 42.58
CA THR A 142 -7.48 -35.26 43.66
C THR A 142 -6.08 -35.82 43.46
N THR A 143 -5.15 -35.17 44.14
CA THR A 143 -3.82 -35.69 44.46
C THR A 143 -3.99 -37.09 45.03
N SER A 144 -3.55 -38.11 44.30
CA SER A 144 -3.35 -39.43 44.88
C SER A 144 -2.19 -39.33 45.85
N ASP A 145 -2.55 -39.30 47.13
CA ASP A 145 -1.71 -39.52 48.30
C ASP A 145 -0.91 -40.81 48.12
N GLU A 146 0.37 -40.71 47.72
CA GLU A 146 1.32 -41.82 47.79
C GLU A 146 2.11 -41.68 49.09
N THR A 147 1.74 -42.54 50.03
CA THR A 147 2.28 -42.67 51.38
C THR A 147 3.78 -42.97 51.36
N ILE A 148 4.55 -42.15 52.08
CA ILE A 148 5.96 -42.37 52.44
C ILE A 148 6.08 -43.53 53.45
N THR A 149 6.88 -44.54 53.09
CA THR A 149 7.74 -45.35 53.99
C THR A 149 8.98 -45.70 53.17
N GLY A 150 10.25 -45.48 53.52
CA GLY A 150 10.94 -45.00 54.70
C GLY A 150 12.39 -45.54 54.62
N ASP A 151 13.37 -44.63 54.60
CA ASP A 151 14.80 -44.76 55.00
C ASP A 151 15.80 -45.65 54.23
N THR A 152 16.88 -45.04 53.66
CA THR A 152 18.30 -45.23 54.07
C THR A 152 19.29 -44.51 53.12
N SER A 153 19.75 -43.33 53.56
CA SER A 153 21.15 -42.89 53.79
C SER A 153 22.30 -43.00 52.74
N LEU A 154 22.98 -41.83 52.57
CA LEU A 154 24.36 -41.48 52.12
C LEU A 154 24.76 -41.78 50.66
N THR A 155 25.37 -40.89 49.84
CA THR A 155 26.53 -39.98 50.05
C THR A 155 26.69 -39.10 48.77
N PRO A 156 27.21 -37.86 48.80
CA PRO A 156 27.39 -37.03 47.61
C PRO A 156 28.81 -37.20 47.00
N THR A 157 28.89 -37.40 45.68
CA THR A 157 30.13 -37.26 44.91
C THR A 157 29.84 -36.52 43.61
N ALA A 158 30.68 -35.51 43.36
CA ALA A 158 30.60 -34.50 42.32
C ALA A 158 30.88 -35.02 40.90
N GLU A 159 30.35 -34.31 39.88
CA GLU A 159 31.18 -33.80 38.77
C GLU A 159 30.47 -32.70 37.93
N THR A 160 31.11 -31.53 37.91
CA THR A 160 31.32 -30.56 36.81
C THR A 160 30.15 -29.91 36.03
N THR A 161 29.92 -28.63 36.39
CA THR A 161 29.66 -27.36 35.63
C THR A 161 29.95 -27.30 34.12
N PRO A 162 29.60 -26.19 33.38
CA PRO A 162 28.74 -25.00 33.72
C PRO A 162 27.73 -24.61 32.59
N ALA A 163 26.53 -24.08 32.87
CA ALA A 163 26.17 -22.70 33.25
C ALA A 163 26.68 -21.58 32.31
N THR A 164 25.80 -21.06 31.45
CA THR A 164 25.96 -19.81 30.70
C THR A 164 25.21 -18.67 31.37
N THR A 165 25.84 -17.50 31.48
CA THR A 165 25.32 -16.24 32.03
C THR A 165 25.99 -15.10 31.25
N PRO A 166 25.35 -13.92 31.08
CA PRO A 166 25.46 -13.11 29.87
C PRO A 166 26.62 -12.09 29.91
N SER A 167 27.08 -11.67 28.73
CA SER A 167 28.15 -10.68 28.56
C SER A 167 27.60 -9.35 28.04
N ALA A 168 27.97 -8.27 28.73
CA ALA A 168 27.70 -6.88 28.38
C ALA A 168 28.70 -6.32 27.35
N THR A 169 28.28 -5.20 26.76
CA THR A 169 28.93 -4.27 25.79
C THR A 169 30.29 -3.73 26.26
N PRO A 170 31.17 -3.25 25.34
CA PRO A 170 31.42 -1.80 25.30
C PRO A 170 31.69 -1.18 23.90
N ALA A 171 31.63 0.14 23.89
CA ALA A 171 31.65 1.11 22.79
C ALA A 171 32.98 1.29 22.03
N VAL A 172 32.91 1.92 20.83
CA VAL A 172 34.07 2.33 20.01
C VAL A 172 33.92 3.79 19.54
N VAL A 173 34.91 4.63 19.83
CA VAL A 173 35.18 5.92 19.17
C VAL A 173 36.70 6.12 19.09
N PHE A 174 37.23 6.41 17.88
CA PHE A 174 38.11 7.54 17.50
C PHE A 174 38.97 7.28 16.24
N SER A 175 39.00 8.32 15.39
CA SER A 175 39.76 8.61 14.14
C SER A 175 41.31 8.70 14.34
N PRO A 176 42.19 9.15 13.38
CA PRO A 176 42.03 9.71 12.02
C PRO A 176 43.04 9.23 10.92
N SER A 177 42.88 9.73 9.68
CA SER A 177 43.85 9.71 8.54
C SER A 177 45.13 10.55 8.81
N PRO A 178 46.20 10.53 7.95
CA PRO A 178 46.22 11.38 6.72
C PRO A 178 47.17 10.99 5.52
N THR A 179 46.83 11.54 4.32
CA THR A 179 47.65 12.21 3.25
C THR A 179 48.71 11.55 2.31
N LEU A 180 48.44 11.76 0.99
CA LEU A 180 49.21 12.46 -0.09
C LEU A 180 50.27 11.77 -1.02
N ASN A 181 49.97 11.94 -2.33
CA ASN A 181 50.81 12.36 -3.49
C ASN A 181 51.49 11.33 -4.45
N PRO A 182 51.86 11.73 -5.71
CA PRO A 182 51.55 11.02 -6.95
C PRO A 182 52.82 10.70 -7.79
N GLN A 183 52.73 9.94 -8.89
CA GLN A 183 53.80 9.98 -9.92
C GLN A 183 53.43 9.36 -11.29
N GLU A 184 53.58 10.22 -12.31
CA GLU A 184 54.14 10.05 -13.67
C GLU A 184 53.55 9.18 -14.81
N THR A 185 53.56 9.85 -15.97
CA THR A 185 53.45 9.45 -17.39
C THR A 185 54.74 8.79 -17.92
N PRO A 186 54.68 8.03 -19.05
CA PRO A 186 55.34 8.49 -20.31
C PRO A 186 54.55 8.16 -21.62
N THR A 187 54.44 9.11 -22.59
CA THR A 187 55.14 9.22 -23.91
C THR A 187 54.54 8.35 -25.06
N ALA A 188 53.76 8.87 -26.03
CA ALA A 188 54.01 9.68 -27.26
C ALA A 188 54.32 8.89 -28.56
N SER A 189 53.64 9.23 -29.68
CA SER A 189 54.23 9.45 -31.04
C SER A 189 53.18 9.81 -32.15
N ASP A 190 53.31 11.04 -32.66
CA ASP A 190 53.24 11.62 -34.02
C ASP A 190 52.33 11.11 -35.17
N SER A 191 51.69 12.07 -35.88
CA SER A 191 52.08 12.51 -37.25
C SER A 191 51.29 13.75 -37.76
N ALA A 192 51.99 14.70 -38.41
CA ALA A 192 51.56 16.02 -38.96
C ALA A 192 50.96 15.93 -40.39
N THR A 193 50.39 16.96 -41.09
CA THR A 193 50.87 18.34 -41.46
C THR A 193 49.76 19.10 -42.30
N PRO A 194 49.93 20.31 -42.92
CA PRO A 194 49.18 21.56 -42.60
C PRO A 194 48.50 22.32 -43.80
N THR A 195 47.77 23.41 -43.53
CA THR A 195 47.54 24.55 -44.47
C THR A 195 47.27 25.87 -43.70
N PRO A 196 47.62 27.06 -44.25
CA PRO A 196 47.61 28.33 -43.53
C PRO A 196 46.27 29.08 -43.71
N VAL A 197 45.74 29.65 -42.63
CA VAL A 197 44.65 30.63 -42.68
C VAL A 197 45.19 31.93 -42.10
N ASN A 198 45.32 32.96 -42.94
CA ASN A 198 45.67 34.31 -42.50
C ASN A 198 44.44 34.91 -41.81
N ILE A 199 44.53 35.15 -40.50
CA ILE A 199 43.49 35.76 -39.68
C ILE A 199 43.94 37.19 -39.37
N CYS A 200 43.05 38.16 -39.59
CA CYS A 200 43.29 39.56 -39.25
C CYS A 200 43.17 39.74 -37.72
N ASP A 201 44.31 39.84 -37.02
CA ASP A 201 44.36 39.99 -35.56
C ASP A 201 44.24 41.47 -35.09
N GLN A 202 43.81 42.38 -35.96
CA GLN A 202 43.74 43.82 -35.67
C GLN A 202 42.31 44.24 -35.29
N ASN A 203 42.17 45.01 -34.22
CA ASN A 203 40.87 45.44 -33.66
C ASN A 203 40.63 46.95 -33.71
N ASP A 204 41.59 47.74 -34.22
CA ASP A 204 41.49 49.18 -34.46
C ASP A 204 41.20 49.44 -35.95
N CYS A 205 40.16 50.21 -36.25
CA CYS A 205 39.76 50.49 -37.64
C CYS A 205 40.89 51.14 -38.45
N THR A 206 41.74 51.94 -37.81
CA THR A 206 42.91 52.59 -38.41
C THR A 206 44.02 51.56 -38.71
N ALA A 207 44.20 50.57 -37.85
CA ALA A 207 45.15 49.48 -38.04
C ALA A 207 44.69 48.52 -39.16
N ILE A 208 43.40 48.19 -39.19
CA ILE A 208 42.79 47.36 -40.24
C ILE A 208 42.90 48.06 -41.61
N LYS A 209 42.66 49.38 -41.68
CA LYS A 209 42.82 50.18 -42.91
C LYS A 209 44.24 50.11 -43.49
N ASN A 210 45.24 50.13 -42.63
CA ASN A 210 46.65 50.09 -43.03
C ASN A 210 47.14 48.68 -43.39
N ALA A 211 46.38 47.63 -43.03
CA ALA A 211 46.68 46.23 -43.28
C ALA A 211 45.83 45.60 -44.42
N LEU A 212 45.15 46.43 -45.22
CA LEU A 212 44.30 45.97 -46.33
C LEU A 212 45.12 45.28 -47.43
N GLY A 213 44.77 44.04 -47.72
CA GLY A 213 45.32 43.26 -48.84
C GLY A 213 46.18 42.07 -48.43
N ASN A 214 46.59 41.95 -47.15
CA ASN A 214 47.07 40.74 -46.44
C ASN A 214 47.55 41.13 -45.02
N PRO A 215 46.97 40.70 -43.88
CA PRO A 215 45.96 39.65 -43.68
C PRO A 215 44.53 40.16 -43.49
N CYS A 216 44.26 41.46 -43.64
CA CYS A 216 42.93 42.06 -43.41
C CYS A 216 42.24 42.45 -44.73
N ASP A 217 40.91 42.33 -44.79
CA ASP A 217 40.12 42.67 -45.97
C ASP A 217 39.19 43.88 -45.76
N THR A 218 38.51 44.29 -46.83
CA THR A 218 37.58 45.44 -46.78
C THR A 218 36.32 45.19 -45.95
N GLN A 219 35.96 43.92 -45.69
CA GLN A 219 34.81 43.54 -44.88
C GLN A 219 35.09 43.75 -43.39
N ASP A 220 36.32 43.48 -42.92
CA ASP A 220 36.76 43.75 -41.55
C ASP A 220 36.74 45.25 -41.22
N TYR A 221 37.17 46.09 -42.17
CA TYR A 221 37.18 47.54 -42.00
C TYR A 221 35.77 48.14 -41.90
N ILE A 222 34.80 47.61 -42.66
CA ILE A 222 33.40 48.08 -42.62
C ILE A 222 32.69 47.63 -41.34
N GLN A 223 32.97 46.43 -40.82
CA GLN A 223 32.43 45.98 -39.53
C GLN A 223 32.96 46.82 -38.36
N CYS A 224 34.22 47.26 -38.43
CA CYS A 224 34.82 48.14 -37.43
C CYS A 224 34.16 49.53 -37.41
N LEU A 225 33.97 50.17 -38.57
CA LEU A 225 33.33 51.49 -38.66
C LEU A 225 31.87 51.51 -38.17
N ASN A 226 31.15 50.39 -38.26
CA ASN A 226 29.79 50.27 -37.77
C ASN A 226 29.70 50.13 -36.24
N LYS A 227 30.80 49.81 -35.54
CA LYS A 227 30.87 49.77 -34.07
C LYS A 227 31.08 51.15 -33.44
N ASP A 228 31.64 52.12 -34.16
CA ASP A 228 31.97 53.46 -33.63
C ASP A 228 30.82 54.48 -33.64
N LEU A 229 29.59 54.09 -34.01
CA LEU A 229 28.43 54.99 -34.06
C LEU A 229 27.63 55.12 -32.75
N VAL A 230 28.15 54.62 -31.61
CA VAL A 230 27.57 54.91 -30.29
C VAL A 230 28.60 55.67 -29.45
N SER A 231 28.52 56.99 -29.52
CA SER A 231 29.35 57.94 -28.78
C SER A 231 28.80 58.17 -27.36
N VAL A 232 29.66 58.03 -26.34
CA VAL A 232 29.59 58.80 -25.08
C VAL A 232 31.01 59.16 -24.60
N THR A 233 31.12 60.42 -24.16
CA THR A 233 32.31 61.23 -23.79
C THR A 233 32.93 60.79 -22.43
N PRO A 234 34.21 61.12 -22.11
CA PRO A 234 35.06 60.33 -21.23
C PRO A 234 34.97 60.73 -19.75
N THR A 235 35.27 59.81 -18.84
CA THR A 235 35.62 60.14 -17.45
C THR A 235 36.72 59.20 -16.95
N THR A 236 37.67 59.85 -16.30
CA THR A 236 38.95 59.47 -15.69
C THR A 236 39.10 58.04 -15.17
N GLU A 237 40.25 57.45 -15.50
CA GLU A 237 40.76 56.18 -14.98
C GLU A 237 40.73 56.13 -13.44
N THR A 238 40.19 55.04 -12.91
CA THR A 238 40.71 54.45 -11.68
C THR A 238 40.68 52.95 -11.85
N THR A 239 41.86 52.35 -11.86
CA THR A 239 42.10 50.91 -12.00
C THR A 239 41.44 50.16 -10.84
N THR A 240 40.36 49.44 -11.12
CA THR A 240 39.90 48.34 -10.26
C THR A 240 39.72 47.09 -11.12
N THR A 241 40.54 46.10 -10.80
CA THR A 241 40.49 44.66 -11.08
C THR A 241 39.24 44.17 -11.84
N PRO A 242 39.36 43.44 -12.97
CA PRO A 242 38.21 42.89 -13.66
C PRO A 242 37.50 41.88 -12.75
N THR A 243 36.29 42.25 -12.32
CA THR A 243 35.28 41.35 -11.78
C THR A 243 34.99 40.28 -12.84
N PRO A 244 34.92 38.98 -12.49
CA PRO A 244 34.59 37.94 -13.45
C PRO A 244 33.21 38.22 -14.07
N THR A 245 33.18 38.39 -15.39
CA THR A 245 31.94 38.38 -16.18
C THR A 245 31.36 36.98 -16.12
N VAL A 246 30.31 36.81 -15.31
CA VAL A 246 29.47 35.60 -15.34
C VAL A 246 28.67 35.65 -16.64
N ASP A 247 28.88 34.68 -17.52
CA ASP A 247 28.11 34.53 -18.76
C ASP A 247 26.67 34.13 -18.43
N TYR A 248 25.78 35.11 -18.38
CA TYR A 248 24.35 34.88 -18.20
C TYR A 248 23.68 34.52 -19.53
N ILE A 249 22.71 33.60 -19.49
CA ILE A 249 21.91 33.26 -20.67
C ILE A 249 21.08 34.49 -21.10
N SER A 250 21.16 34.83 -22.38
CA SER A 250 20.45 36.00 -22.92
C SER A 250 18.93 35.88 -22.76
N ALA A 251 18.24 37.01 -22.54
CA ALA A 251 16.79 37.05 -22.43
C ALA A 251 16.09 36.51 -23.70
N THR A 252 16.67 36.75 -24.88
CA THR A 252 16.18 36.22 -26.15
C THR A 252 16.24 34.70 -26.20
N THR A 253 17.35 34.11 -25.72
CA THR A 253 17.50 32.65 -25.65
C THR A 253 16.50 32.04 -24.69
N LYS A 254 16.28 32.66 -23.53
CA LYS A 254 15.27 32.20 -22.56
C LYS A 254 13.87 32.19 -23.17
N LEU A 255 13.44 33.31 -23.74
CA LEU A 255 12.11 33.46 -24.33
C LEU A 255 11.87 32.48 -25.50
N MET A 256 12.90 32.23 -26.32
CA MET A 256 12.83 31.29 -27.43
C MET A 256 12.69 29.82 -26.96
N CYS A 257 13.22 29.52 -25.78
CA CYS A 257 13.24 28.16 -25.21
C CYS A 257 12.19 27.94 -24.12
N ASP A 258 11.28 28.90 -23.91
CA ASP A 258 10.19 28.74 -22.97
C ASP A 258 9.33 27.53 -23.36
N LEU A 259 8.86 26.80 -22.34
CA LEU A 259 8.01 25.63 -22.54
C LEU A 259 6.59 26.09 -22.90
N ASP A 260 6.08 25.64 -24.04
CA ASP A 260 4.73 25.98 -24.50
C ASP A 260 3.63 25.50 -23.56
N TYR A 261 3.82 24.33 -22.93
CA TYR A 261 2.86 23.77 -21.99
C TYR A 261 3.51 22.87 -20.95
N VAL A 262 2.78 22.71 -19.85
CA VAL A 262 2.89 21.58 -18.93
C VAL A 262 1.47 21.06 -18.72
N GLN A 263 1.26 19.75 -18.81
CA GLN A 263 -0.08 19.20 -18.69
C GLN A 263 -0.07 17.84 -17.97
N PRO A 264 -1.15 17.52 -17.24
CA PRO A 264 -1.33 16.21 -16.64
C PRO A 264 -1.77 15.19 -17.71
N ASN A 265 -1.07 14.06 -17.81
CA ASN A 265 -1.58 12.84 -18.43
C ASN A 265 -2.62 12.17 -17.51
N THR A 266 -2.33 12.18 -16.20
CA THR A 266 -3.24 11.84 -15.10
C THR A 266 -3.00 12.85 -13.99
N CYS A 267 -3.79 12.87 -12.90
CA CYS A 267 -3.53 13.85 -11.83
C CYS A 267 -2.16 13.65 -11.15
N THR A 268 -1.59 12.44 -11.27
CA THR A 268 -0.28 12.07 -10.74
C THR A 268 0.81 11.94 -11.81
N SER A 269 0.52 12.12 -13.09
CA SER A 269 1.50 12.04 -14.17
C SER A 269 1.43 13.28 -15.04
N TRP A 270 2.56 13.94 -15.23
CA TRP A 270 2.68 15.22 -15.90
C TRP A 270 3.72 15.15 -17.00
N GLY A 271 3.50 15.88 -18.09
CA GLY A 271 4.43 15.93 -19.21
C GLY A 271 4.50 17.32 -19.84
N TRP A 272 5.64 17.59 -20.47
CA TRP A 272 5.94 18.82 -21.21
C TRP A 272 6.82 18.53 -22.44
N PRO A 273 6.94 19.47 -23.40
CA PRO A 273 7.84 19.29 -24.54
C PRO A 273 9.30 19.13 -24.10
N ALA A 274 10.01 18.21 -24.75
CA ALA A 274 11.46 18.12 -24.56
C ALA A 274 12.16 19.30 -25.25
N MET A 275 13.23 19.85 -24.66
CA MET A 275 14.02 20.96 -25.23
C MET A 275 14.49 20.68 -26.67
N SER A 276 14.80 19.41 -26.98
CA SER A 276 15.20 18.95 -28.31
C SER A 276 14.09 19.08 -29.36
N THR A 277 12.82 19.08 -28.94
CA THR A 277 11.65 19.25 -29.82
C THR A 277 11.35 20.72 -30.11
N ILE A 278 11.83 21.64 -29.27
CA ILE A 278 11.67 23.08 -29.42
C ILE A 278 12.74 23.62 -30.37
N ASN A 279 14.03 23.48 -30.01
CA ASN A 279 15.15 23.92 -30.83
C ASN A 279 16.45 23.27 -30.36
N LYS A 280 17.38 23.01 -31.29
CA LYS A 280 18.70 22.45 -30.98
C LYS A 280 19.46 23.33 -29.97
N THR A 281 19.44 24.66 -30.14
CA THR A 281 20.07 25.60 -29.21
C THR A 281 19.50 25.50 -27.80
N CYS A 282 18.19 25.22 -27.66
CA CYS A 282 17.57 25.02 -26.36
C CYS A 282 18.09 23.75 -25.68
N SER A 283 18.17 22.63 -26.41
CA SER A 283 18.72 21.38 -25.86
C SER A 283 20.22 21.45 -25.54
N ASP A 284 20.98 22.30 -26.22
CA ASP A 284 22.40 22.52 -25.93
C ASP A 284 22.61 23.46 -24.74
N THR A 285 21.62 24.30 -24.42
CA THR A 285 21.71 25.30 -23.35
C THR A 285 21.09 24.82 -22.04
N PHE A 286 19.92 24.20 -22.12
CA PHE A 286 19.13 23.73 -20.98
C PHE A 286 19.09 22.20 -20.99
N THR A 287 19.85 21.61 -20.06
CA THR A 287 20.08 20.17 -19.98
C THR A 287 19.17 19.48 -18.95
N GLU A 288 18.54 20.25 -18.07
CA GLU A 288 17.67 19.76 -17.00
C GLU A 288 16.36 20.57 -16.94
N TYR A 289 15.37 20.01 -16.26
CA TYR A 289 14.14 20.67 -15.87
C TYR A 289 14.09 20.79 -14.35
N PHE A 290 13.58 21.91 -13.89
CA PHE A 290 13.22 22.12 -12.50
C PHE A 290 11.70 22.16 -12.38
N VAL A 291 11.14 21.20 -11.63
CA VAL A 291 9.70 20.96 -11.54
C VAL A 291 9.25 21.11 -10.10
N GLN A 292 8.17 21.86 -9.93
CA GLN A 292 7.56 22.10 -8.63
C GLN A 292 6.09 21.77 -8.68
N CYS A 293 5.64 20.88 -7.80
CA CYS A 293 4.23 20.56 -7.62
C CYS A 293 3.82 20.76 -6.16
N LYS A 294 2.61 21.27 -5.91
CA LYS A 294 2.07 21.46 -4.56
C LYS A 294 0.54 21.43 -4.55
N SER A 295 -0.05 21.37 -3.36
CA SER A 295 -1.51 21.30 -3.16
C SER A 295 -2.26 22.64 -3.17
N SER A 296 -1.57 23.76 -3.32
CA SER A 296 -2.17 25.10 -3.41
C SER A 296 -1.65 25.89 -4.60
N SER A 297 -2.40 26.87 -5.09
CA SER A 297 -1.96 27.71 -6.21
C SER A 297 -0.62 28.42 -5.91
N PHE A 298 0.27 28.53 -6.90
CA PHE A 298 1.50 29.32 -6.78
C PHE A 298 1.25 30.82 -6.62
N GLU A 299 0.05 31.27 -6.97
CA GLU A 299 -0.40 32.66 -6.81
C GLU A 299 -1.15 32.91 -5.48
N SER A 300 -1.44 31.85 -4.72
CA SER A 300 -2.13 31.96 -3.42
C SER A 300 -1.15 32.01 -2.26
N ASN A 301 -1.57 32.69 -1.18
CA ASN A 301 -0.92 32.66 0.12
C ASN A 301 -1.35 31.46 0.98
N ASP A 302 -2.22 30.59 0.46
CA ASP A 302 -2.66 29.38 1.17
C ASP A 302 -1.48 28.42 1.37
N ALA A 303 -1.31 27.97 2.61
CA ALA A 303 -0.31 26.97 2.95
C ALA A 303 -0.56 25.68 2.17
N ALA A 304 0.43 25.22 1.41
CA ALA A 304 0.34 23.90 0.80
C ALA A 304 0.64 22.83 1.84
N THR A 305 -0.14 21.77 1.82
CA THR A 305 0.00 20.60 2.70
C THR A 305 1.15 19.67 2.28
N TRP A 306 1.61 19.78 1.03
CA TRP A 306 2.76 19.07 0.53
C TRP A 306 3.41 19.81 -0.64
N PHE A 307 4.68 19.48 -0.89
CA PHE A 307 5.48 20.03 -1.98
C PHE A 307 6.38 18.95 -2.56
N CYS A 308 6.45 18.89 -3.87
CA CYS A 308 7.49 18.19 -4.62
C CYS A 308 8.34 19.21 -5.37
N ASN A 309 9.65 19.02 -5.35
CA ASN A 309 10.61 19.97 -5.88
C ASN A 309 11.83 19.20 -6.44
N GLU A 310 11.81 18.93 -7.74
CA GLU A 310 12.74 17.99 -8.38
C GLU A 310 13.52 18.62 -9.52
N ARG A 311 14.78 18.21 -9.66
CA ARG A 311 15.58 18.44 -10.87
C ARG A 311 15.72 17.14 -11.64
N MET A 312 15.40 17.18 -12.94
CA MET A 312 15.35 15.97 -13.76
C MET A 312 15.69 16.24 -15.22
N SER A 313 16.27 15.25 -15.90
CA SER A 313 16.55 15.30 -17.33
C SER A 313 15.39 14.79 -18.20
N SER A 314 14.44 14.05 -17.60
CA SER A 314 13.24 13.58 -18.28
C SER A 314 12.20 14.70 -18.42
N ASN A 315 11.39 14.65 -19.47
CA ASN A 315 10.32 15.60 -19.75
C ASN A 315 8.93 15.16 -19.22
N GLU A 316 8.93 14.25 -18.25
CA GLU A 316 7.75 13.74 -17.56
C GLU A 316 8.02 13.65 -16.06
N LEU A 317 7.00 13.92 -15.24
CA LEU A 317 7.02 13.75 -13.79
C LEU A 317 5.91 12.78 -13.37
N SER A 318 6.22 11.88 -12.44
CA SER A 318 5.21 11.10 -11.72
C SER A 318 5.21 11.49 -10.24
N LEU A 319 4.02 11.64 -9.68
CA LEU A 319 3.75 11.83 -8.25
C LEU A 319 3.41 10.46 -7.64
N PRO A 320 3.86 10.13 -6.42
CA PRO A 320 4.68 10.97 -5.52
C PRO A 320 6.10 11.21 -6.02
N CYS A 321 6.72 12.31 -5.58
CA CYS A 321 8.13 12.62 -5.83
C CYS A 321 8.77 13.29 -4.61
N GLY A 322 10.04 12.97 -4.36
CA GLY A 322 10.72 13.31 -3.11
C GLY A 322 9.92 12.81 -1.90
N ASP A 323 9.70 13.71 -0.94
CA ASP A 323 8.87 13.46 0.25
C ASP A 323 7.37 13.79 0.04
N ALA A 324 6.97 14.21 -1.16
CA ALA A 324 5.57 14.52 -1.42
C ALA A 324 4.72 13.25 -1.44
N PRO A 325 3.56 13.22 -0.77
CA PRO A 325 2.64 12.09 -0.86
C PRO A 325 1.95 12.07 -2.22
N SER A 326 1.35 10.93 -2.57
CA SER A 326 0.52 10.82 -3.78
C SER A 326 -0.73 11.68 -3.63
N PRO A 327 -1.02 12.64 -4.53
CA PRO A 327 -2.20 13.49 -4.43
C PRO A 327 -3.50 12.69 -4.26
N PHE A 328 -4.37 13.17 -3.38
CA PHE A 328 -5.57 12.42 -3.00
C PHE A 328 -6.76 12.71 -3.93
N PRO A 329 -7.75 11.80 -4.00
CA PRO A 329 -8.94 12.00 -4.84
C PRO A 329 -9.68 13.31 -4.51
N GLY A 330 -9.95 14.14 -5.51
CA GLY A 330 -10.53 15.48 -5.32
C GLY A 330 -9.52 16.57 -4.94
N GLN A 331 -8.24 16.24 -4.71
CA GLN A 331 -7.22 17.23 -4.41
C GLN A 331 -6.84 18.04 -5.65
N ALA A 332 -6.75 19.35 -5.51
CA ALA A 332 -6.14 20.21 -6.51
C ALA A 332 -4.60 20.05 -6.49
N VAL A 333 -4.01 19.87 -7.65
CA VAL A 333 -2.56 19.76 -7.86
C VAL A 333 -2.13 20.88 -8.78
N PHE A 334 -1.18 21.68 -8.33
CA PHE A 334 -0.59 22.78 -9.08
C PHE A 334 0.85 22.44 -9.38
N CYS A 335 1.20 22.33 -10.65
CA CYS A 335 2.56 22.08 -11.09
C CYS A 335 3.09 23.23 -11.94
N ARG A 336 4.39 23.50 -11.80
CA ARG A 336 5.13 24.39 -12.68
C ARG A 336 6.47 23.80 -13.04
N VAL A 337 6.93 24.07 -14.24
CA VAL A 337 8.21 23.59 -14.77
C VAL A 337 8.94 24.71 -15.49
N ARG A 338 10.27 24.69 -15.42
CA ARG A 338 11.15 25.49 -16.25
C ARG A 338 12.38 24.65 -16.64
N ALA A 339 13.03 25.01 -17.73
CA ALA A 339 14.30 24.41 -18.13
C ALA A 339 15.46 25.15 -17.45
N GLU A 340 16.48 24.42 -17.01
CA GLU A 340 17.69 24.95 -16.38
C GLU A 340 18.93 24.38 -17.06
N ASN A 341 20.03 25.13 -17.05
CA ASN A 341 21.35 24.56 -17.30
C ASN A 341 21.92 23.93 -16.01
N GLU A 342 23.10 23.32 -16.09
CA GLU A 342 23.77 22.66 -14.96
C GLU A 342 24.03 23.58 -13.74
N THR A 343 24.10 24.90 -13.96
CA THR A 343 24.28 25.87 -12.87
C THR A 343 22.96 26.13 -12.13
N GLY A 344 21.83 26.06 -12.84
CA GLY A 344 20.51 26.33 -12.31
C GLY A 344 20.28 27.77 -11.86
N GLY A 345 19.08 27.99 -11.31
CA GLY A 345 18.67 29.30 -10.78
C GLY A 345 18.09 30.25 -11.85
N GLU A 346 17.48 31.34 -11.39
CA GLU A 346 16.69 32.25 -12.25
C GLU A 346 17.50 32.86 -13.41
N ALA A 347 18.78 33.14 -13.18
CA ALA A 347 19.66 33.67 -14.20
C ALA A 347 19.97 32.65 -15.32
N ASN A 348 19.82 31.35 -15.05
CA ASN A 348 20.16 30.27 -15.97
C ASN A 348 18.96 29.36 -16.31
N ALA A 349 17.74 29.90 -16.16
CA ALA A 349 16.51 29.18 -16.41
C ALA A 349 15.61 29.91 -17.41
N THR A 350 14.71 29.16 -18.04
CA THR A 350 13.57 29.70 -18.80
C THR A 350 12.52 30.29 -17.85
N GLY A 351 11.47 30.88 -18.42
CA GLY A 351 10.26 31.22 -17.69
C GLY A 351 9.58 29.99 -17.09
N TRP A 352 8.75 30.22 -16.06
CA TRP A 352 7.90 29.18 -15.48
C TRP A 352 6.66 28.95 -16.36
N THR A 353 6.43 27.69 -16.73
CA THR A 353 5.19 27.25 -17.34
C THR A 353 4.38 26.51 -16.28
N THR A 354 3.12 26.90 -16.09
CA THR A 354 2.28 26.44 -14.97
C THR A 354 0.99 25.81 -15.47
N TYR A 355 0.49 24.81 -14.75
CA TYR A 355 -0.83 24.25 -14.98
C TYR A 355 -1.35 23.59 -13.70
N ASN A 356 -2.66 23.47 -13.59
CA ASN A 356 -3.32 22.87 -12.44
C ASN A 356 -4.39 21.87 -12.87
N THR A 357 -4.62 20.89 -12.02
CA THR A 357 -5.67 19.90 -12.21
C THR A 357 -6.27 19.55 -10.86
N THR A 358 -7.36 18.80 -10.87
CA THR A 358 -7.93 18.21 -9.67
C THR A 358 -7.99 16.71 -9.88
N CYS A 359 -7.46 15.94 -8.95
CA CYS A 359 -7.63 14.50 -8.98
C CYS A 359 -9.11 14.16 -9.00
N ALA A 360 -9.47 13.12 -9.74
CA ALA A 360 -10.85 12.64 -9.72
C ALA A 360 -11.23 12.35 -8.26
N ASN A 361 -12.41 12.80 -7.82
CA ASN A 361 -12.96 12.39 -6.53
C ASN A 361 -13.08 10.85 -6.51
N LEU A 362 -13.11 10.25 -5.31
CA LEU A 362 -13.59 8.87 -5.12
C LEU A 362 -15.08 8.84 -5.52
N ASN A 363 -15.38 8.71 -6.80
CA ASN A 363 -16.73 8.87 -7.33
C ASN A 363 -17.55 7.59 -7.15
N THR A 364 -18.56 7.69 -6.26
CA THR A 364 -19.89 7.01 -6.19
C THR A 364 -20.00 5.48 -6.25
N ASN A 365 -18.95 4.74 -6.62
CA ASN A 365 -18.94 3.27 -6.68
C ASN A 365 -18.12 2.63 -5.56
N ILE A 366 -17.67 3.40 -4.57
CA ILE A 366 -17.03 2.86 -3.35
C ILE A 366 -18.04 2.35 -2.32
N SER A 367 -19.35 2.46 -2.58
CA SER A 367 -20.37 1.80 -1.75
C SER A 367 -20.16 0.29 -1.68
N ALA A 368 -19.62 -0.32 -2.74
CA ALA A 368 -19.20 -1.72 -2.76
C ALA A 368 -17.95 -2.00 -1.91
N CYS A 369 -17.17 -0.96 -1.56
CA CYS A 369 -15.99 -1.05 -0.71
C CYS A 369 -16.31 -0.86 0.78
N LEU A 370 -17.56 -0.57 1.15
CA LEU A 370 -17.98 -0.58 2.54
C LEU A 370 -17.75 -1.99 3.14
N PRO A 371 -17.17 -2.14 4.34
CA PRO A 371 -17.11 -3.44 5.00
C PRO A 371 -18.52 -4.05 5.09
N SER A 372 -18.70 -5.32 4.71
CA SER A 372 -20.04 -5.93 4.69
C SER A 372 -20.57 -6.19 6.09
N PHE A 373 -19.67 -6.39 7.05
CA PHE A 373 -19.98 -6.67 8.44
C PHE A 373 -18.89 -6.15 9.38
N LEU A 374 -19.28 -5.97 10.63
CA LEU A 374 -18.41 -5.81 11.80
C LEU A 374 -19.01 -6.71 12.90
N GLN A 375 -18.27 -7.72 13.33
CA GLN A 375 -18.71 -8.72 14.31
C GLN A 375 -17.82 -8.66 15.55
N ALA A 376 -18.43 -8.86 16.72
CA ALA A 376 -17.77 -8.76 18.02
C ALA A 376 -17.74 -10.11 18.72
N ASN A 377 -16.56 -10.59 19.12
CA ASN A 377 -16.40 -11.83 19.89
C ASN A 377 -16.48 -11.49 21.36
N THR A 378 -17.59 -11.81 22.03
CA THR A 378 -17.75 -11.63 23.48
C THR A 378 -17.26 -10.28 24.03
N CYS A 379 -17.33 -9.21 23.22
CA CYS A 379 -16.77 -7.86 23.42
C CYS A 379 -15.23 -7.73 23.45
N ARG A 380 -14.48 -8.83 23.32
CA ARG A 380 -13.01 -8.88 23.49
C ARG A 380 -12.24 -8.76 22.18
N SER A 381 -12.84 -9.08 21.06
CA SER A 381 -12.22 -8.84 19.76
C SER A 381 -13.25 -8.53 18.68
N PHE A 382 -12.81 -7.87 17.62
CA PHE A 382 -13.65 -7.39 16.54
C PHE A 382 -13.05 -7.81 15.21
N LEU A 383 -13.93 -8.26 14.31
CA LEU A 383 -13.56 -8.65 12.96
C LEU A 383 -14.50 -7.99 11.96
N TRP A 384 -13.95 -7.57 10.85
CA TRP A 384 -14.70 -7.07 9.72
C TRP A 384 -14.20 -7.66 8.41
N ASP A 385 -14.96 -7.39 7.36
CA ASP A 385 -14.69 -7.83 6.01
C ASP A 385 -13.43 -7.19 5.42
N LEU A 386 -12.66 -7.93 4.62
CA LEU A 386 -11.44 -7.45 3.99
C LEU A 386 -11.77 -6.72 2.68
N VAL A 387 -11.98 -5.41 2.77
CA VAL A 387 -12.30 -4.52 1.64
C VAL A 387 -11.36 -4.68 0.43
N PRO A 388 -10.03 -4.86 0.57
CA PRO A 388 -9.13 -5.09 -0.56
C PRO A 388 -9.45 -6.32 -1.43
N THR A 389 -10.11 -7.36 -0.91
CA THR A 389 -10.42 -8.58 -1.68
C THR A 389 -11.73 -8.51 -2.45
N LYS A 390 -12.60 -7.53 -2.15
CA LYS A 390 -13.90 -7.38 -2.83
C LYS A 390 -13.79 -6.97 -4.30
N ASN A 391 -12.83 -6.10 -4.61
CA ASN A 391 -12.66 -5.53 -5.95
C ASN A 391 -11.27 -4.87 -6.08
N PRO A 392 -10.56 -5.03 -7.22
CA PRO A 392 -9.34 -4.29 -7.53
C PRO A 392 -9.43 -2.77 -7.36
N THR A 393 -10.62 -2.19 -7.51
CA THR A 393 -10.88 -0.76 -7.27
C THR A 393 -10.80 -0.40 -5.78
N CYS A 394 -11.25 -1.28 -4.88
CA CYS A 394 -11.23 -1.05 -3.44
C CYS A 394 -9.81 -1.17 -2.86
N SER A 395 -9.03 -2.15 -3.34
CA SER A 395 -7.62 -2.31 -2.92
C SER A 395 -6.70 -1.20 -3.43
N GLN A 396 -7.07 -0.52 -4.52
CA GLN A 396 -6.38 0.68 -4.99
C GLN A 396 -6.81 1.94 -4.24
N ALA A 397 -8.05 1.97 -3.74
CA ALA A 397 -8.62 3.14 -3.09
C ALA A 397 -8.29 3.22 -1.59
N PHE A 398 -8.28 2.10 -0.87
CA PHE A 398 -8.12 2.06 0.59
C PHE A 398 -6.91 1.21 0.97
N SER A 399 -6.16 1.67 1.97
CA SER A 399 -4.92 1.02 2.42
C SER A 399 -5.00 0.48 3.85
N HIS A 400 -5.98 0.92 4.64
CA HIS A 400 -6.15 0.54 6.03
C HIS A 400 -7.58 0.72 6.52
N TYR A 401 -7.81 0.41 7.79
CA TYR A 401 -9.07 0.60 8.51
C TYR A 401 -8.88 1.49 9.71
N PHE A 402 -9.95 2.18 10.09
CA PHE A 402 -10.01 2.94 11.32
C PHE A 402 -11.14 2.40 12.22
N LEU A 403 -10.76 1.88 13.39
CA LEU A 403 -11.67 1.30 14.37
C LEU A 403 -11.81 2.21 15.60
N GLN A 404 -13.05 2.45 16.00
CA GLN A 404 -13.40 3.22 17.18
C GLN A 404 -14.37 2.43 18.06
N CYS A 405 -14.10 2.36 19.37
CA CYS A 405 -14.92 1.64 20.34
C CYS A 405 -15.12 2.45 21.62
N THR A 406 -16.38 2.58 22.06
CA THR A 406 -16.79 3.33 23.27
C THR A 406 -17.84 2.57 24.08
N ASN A 407 -18.05 2.93 25.35
CA ASN A 407 -19.08 2.32 26.20
C ASN A 407 -20.49 2.90 26.03
N ASN A 408 -20.65 3.97 25.26
CA ASN A 408 -21.88 4.77 25.25
C ASN A 408 -22.30 5.24 23.84
N ASN A 409 -21.68 4.70 22.77
CA ASN A 409 -21.94 5.08 21.39
C ASN A 409 -21.62 6.56 21.05
N ASP A 410 -20.84 7.25 21.91
CA ASP A 410 -20.40 8.63 21.68
C ASP A 410 -18.97 8.66 21.12
N PHE A 411 -18.86 8.69 19.79
CA PHE A 411 -17.58 8.76 19.10
C PHE A 411 -17.03 10.19 18.93
N THR A 412 -17.67 11.20 19.54
CA THR A 412 -17.17 12.58 19.54
C THR A 412 -16.11 12.82 20.63
N GLY A 413 -16.05 11.92 21.61
CA GLY A 413 -15.18 12.04 22.78
C GLY A 413 -15.67 13.02 23.83
N ALA A 414 -16.91 13.52 23.71
CA ALA A 414 -17.51 14.41 24.71
C ALA A 414 -17.87 13.67 26.01
N THR A 415 -18.31 12.42 25.90
CA THR A 415 -18.70 11.57 27.03
C THR A 415 -18.28 10.12 26.82
N GLY A 416 -18.15 9.35 27.92
CA GLY A 416 -17.89 7.90 27.86
C GLY A 416 -16.42 7.51 27.98
N THR A 417 -16.18 6.21 27.92
CA THR A 417 -14.87 5.58 28.00
C THR A 417 -14.50 5.01 26.65
N TRP A 418 -13.33 5.38 26.15
CA TRP A 418 -12.75 4.83 24.93
C TRP A 418 -12.05 3.51 25.22
N PHE A 419 -12.38 2.49 24.45
CA PHE A 419 -11.71 1.18 24.47
C PHE A 419 -10.78 0.98 23.28
N CYS A 420 -11.05 1.70 22.18
CA CYS A 420 -10.21 1.71 21.00
C CYS A 420 -10.44 2.97 20.17
N ASN A 421 -9.36 3.50 19.58
CA ASN A 421 -9.40 4.57 18.60
C ASN A 421 -8.09 4.50 17.79
N THR A 422 -8.02 3.56 16.85
CA THR A 422 -6.76 3.26 16.15
C THR A 422 -6.98 2.89 14.70
N THR A 423 -5.91 3.10 13.94
CA THR A 423 -5.77 2.63 12.57
C THR A 423 -5.09 1.26 12.56
N THR A 424 -5.50 0.36 11.66
CA THR A 424 -4.88 -0.94 11.43
C THR A 424 -4.97 -1.34 9.96
N THR A 425 -3.97 -2.07 9.46
CA THR A 425 -4.04 -2.72 8.13
C THR A 425 -4.75 -4.07 8.18
N ASP A 426 -4.89 -4.63 9.37
CA ASP A 426 -5.55 -5.91 9.60
C ASP A 426 -7.07 -5.71 9.59
N ASN A 427 -7.83 -6.75 9.23
CA ASN A 427 -9.28 -6.73 9.31
C ASN A 427 -9.82 -7.24 10.66
N TYR A 428 -8.92 -7.35 11.65
CA TYR A 428 -9.15 -7.88 12.98
C TYR A 428 -8.52 -6.96 14.02
N LEU A 429 -9.12 -6.88 15.21
CA LEU A 429 -8.51 -6.20 16.35
C LEU A 429 -8.98 -6.76 17.68
N ASP A 430 -8.01 -7.11 18.54
CA ASP A 430 -8.25 -7.40 19.95
C ASP A 430 -8.50 -6.12 20.76
N LEU A 431 -9.35 -6.25 21.79
CA LEU A 431 -9.58 -5.20 22.77
C LEU A 431 -8.99 -5.56 24.15
N PRO A 432 -8.59 -4.54 24.93
CA PRO A 432 -8.55 -3.12 24.55
C PRO A 432 -7.37 -2.79 23.63
N CYS A 433 -7.52 -1.73 22.83
CA CYS A 433 -6.43 -1.28 21.98
C CYS A 433 -5.36 -0.58 22.82
N GLN A 434 -4.10 -0.97 22.65
CA GLN A 434 -2.96 -0.34 23.34
C GLN A 434 -3.18 -0.32 24.87
N ASN A 435 -3.06 0.85 25.51
CA ASN A 435 -3.20 1.02 26.96
C ASN A 435 -4.62 1.44 27.38
N ALA A 436 -5.64 1.21 26.54
CA ALA A 436 -7.02 1.55 26.88
C ALA A 436 -7.56 0.62 28.01
N PRO A 437 -8.53 1.08 28.81
CA PRO A 437 -9.12 0.26 29.86
C PRO A 437 -9.83 -0.96 29.28
N THR A 438 -9.80 -2.09 29.99
CA THR A 438 -10.59 -3.27 29.60
C THR A 438 -12.08 -3.01 29.86
N PRO A 439 -12.98 -3.41 28.94
CA PRO A 439 -14.41 -3.40 29.20
C PRO A 439 -14.78 -4.16 30.48
N ALA A 440 -15.73 -3.63 31.24
CA ALA A 440 -16.22 -4.27 32.46
C ALA A 440 -17.11 -5.47 32.15
N ASP A 441 -17.13 -6.44 33.06
CA ASP A 441 -18.04 -7.59 33.00
C ASP A 441 -19.50 -7.13 32.93
N GLY A 442 -20.26 -7.67 31.96
CA GLY A 442 -21.63 -7.25 31.69
C GLY A 442 -21.77 -5.84 31.10
N GLY A 443 -20.65 -5.18 30.78
CA GLY A 443 -20.64 -3.84 30.18
C GLY A 443 -20.92 -3.87 28.68
N ASP A 444 -21.61 -2.84 28.19
CA ASP A 444 -21.85 -2.64 26.77
C ASP A 444 -20.68 -1.94 26.08
N ILE A 445 -20.41 -2.35 24.85
CA ILE A 445 -19.44 -1.74 23.95
C ILE A 445 -20.08 -1.46 22.60
N TYR A 446 -19.77 -0.29 22.05
CA TYR A 446 -20.21 0.17 20.73
C TYR A 446 -18.97 0.41 19.89
N CYS A 447 -18.82 -0.34 18.82
CA CYS A 447 -17.67 -0.22 17.91
C CYS A 447 -18.13 0.16 16.52
N ARG A 448 -17.31 0.95 15.82
CA ARG A 448 -17.50 1.26 14.41
C ARG A 448 -16.18 1.18 13.65
N VAL A 449 -16.25 0.70 12.42
CA VAL A 449 -15.10 0.58 11.51
C VAL A 449 -15.43 1.19 10.15
N ARG A 450 -14.42 1.71 9.48
CA ARG A 450 -14.48 2.11 8.05
C ARG A 450 -13.14 1.85 7.39
N ALA A 451 -13.15 1.67 6.07
CA ALA A 451 -11.91 1.62 5.30
C ALA A 451 -11.47 3.05 4.99
N GLU A 452 -10.17 3.31 5.07
CA GLU A 452 -9.56 4.62 4.82
C GLU A 452 -8.40 4.47 3.83
N ASP A 453 -8.22 5.50 3.01
CA ASP A 453 -6.98 5.67 2.26
C ASP A 453 -5.88 6.21 3.18
N ALA A 454 -4.66 6.41 2.67
CA ALA A 454 -3.51 6.87 3.47
C ALA A 454 -3.73 8.18 4.27
N TYR A 455 -4.80 8.94 4.03
CA TYR A 455 -5.07 10.23 4.66
C TYR A 455 -6.06 10.19 5.82
N GLY A 456 -7.02 9.26 5.85
CA GLY A 456 -7.90 9.03 7.01
C GLY A 456 -8.81 10.20 7.42
N THR A 457 -9.77 10.59 6.57
CA THR A 457 -10.83 11.58 6.89
C THR A 457 -12.17 11.16 6.31
N ASP A 458 -13.25 11.88 6.61
CA ASP A 458 -14.61 11.53 6.13
C ASP A 458 -14.74 11.49 4.59
N ASN A 459 -13.96 12.29 3.86
CA ASN A 459 -13.92 12.26 2.39
C ASN A 459 -12.98 11.18 1.83
N HIS A 460 -12.17 10.57 2.70
CA HIS A 460 -11.10 9.61 2.43
C HIS A 460 -11.42 8.24 3.01
N SER A 461 -12.69 8.02 3.34
CA SER A 461 -13.16 6.85 4.02
C SER A 461 -14.46 6.34 3.43
N THR A 462 -14.74 5.06 3.60
CA THR A 462 -16.10 4.55 3.45
C THR A 462 -17.01 5.12 4.53
N ASP A 463 -18.32 4.91 4.39
CA ASP A 463 -19.23 5.08 5.51
C ASP A 463 -18.85 4.17 6.69
N TRP A 464 -19.38 4.48 7.87
CA TRP A 464 -19.16 3.69 9.08
C TRP A 464 -20.05 2.45 9.12
N VAL A 465 -19.47 1.32 9.50
CA VAL A 465 -20.19 0.10 9.90
C VAL A 465 -20.10 -0.01 11.41
N THR A 466 -21.24 -0.16 12.10
CA THR A 466 -21.32 -0.11 13.57
C THR A 466 -21.91 -1.40 14.13
N VAL A 467 -21.41 -1.84 15.27
CA VAL A 467 -21.92 -2.98 16.04
C VAL A 467 -21.98 -2.63 17.53
N ASN A 468 -22.86 -3.31 18.27
CA ASN A 468 -22.84 -3.32 19.73
C ASN A 468 -22.62 -4.75 20.25
N ALA A 469 -22.01 -4.87 21.42
CA ALA A 469 -21.86 -6.13 22.12
C ALA A 469 -21.89 -5.90 23.63
N THR A 470 -22.27 -6.93 24.38
CA THR A 470 -22.23 -6.92 25.85
C THR A 470 -21.20 -7.94 26.30
N CYS A 471 -20.29 -7.53 27.19
CA CYS A 471 -19.27 -8.41 27.72
C CYS A 471 -19.86 -9.52 28.59
N PRO A 472 -19.32 -10.75 28.55
CA PRO A 472 -19.78 -11.81 29.43
C PRO A 472 -19.57 -11.40 30.89
N THR A 473 -20.52 -11.72 31.74
CA THR A 473 -20.35 -11.61 33.19
C THR A 473 -19.52 -12.81 33.64
N SER A 474 -18.40 -12.62 34.33
CA SER A 474 -17.75 -13.76 34.98
C SER A 474 -18.75 -14.40 35.95
N THR A 475 -19.11 -15.66 35.68
CA THR A 475 -19.94 -16.44 36.60
C THR A 475 -19.20 -16.50 37.93
N PRO A 476 -19.78 -16.04 39.05
CA PRO A 476 -19.08 -16.05 40.33
C PRO A 476 -18.69 -17.49 40.65
N THR A 477 -17.39 -17.72 40.85
CA THR A 477 -16.89 -18.96 41.44
C THR A 477 -17.73 -19.23 42.69
N PRO A 478 -18.40 -20.39 42.82
CA PRO A 478 -19.20 -20.68 43.99
C PRO A 478 -18.28 -20.57 45.21
N THR A 479 -18.59 -19.61 46.08
CA THR A 479 -17.89 -19.46 47.35
C THR A 479 -18.24 -20.71 48.15
N TYR A 480 -17.32 -21.66 48.23
CA TYR A 480 -17.46 -22.81 49.09
C TYR A 480 -17.63 -22.30 50.52
N SER A 481 -18.87 -22.31 51.01
CA SER A 481 -19.15 -22.19 52.43
C SER A 481 -18.46 -23.38 53.11
N PRO A 482 -17.56 -23.16 54.09
CA PRO A 482 -16.94 -24.28 54.78
C PRO A 482 -18.04 -25.14 55.39
N THR A 483 -18.06 -26.42 55.00
CA THR A 483 -18.88 -27.46 55.60
C THR A 483 -18.67 -27.42 57.12
N PRO A 484 -19.74 -27.38 57.95
CA PRO A 484 -19.56 -27.38 59.39
C PRO A 484 -18.82 -28.66 59.80
N THR A 485 -17.68 -28.47 60.47
CA THR A 485 -16.89 -29.55 61.07
C THR A 485 -17.79 -30.43 61.94
N PRO A 486 -17.80 -31.76 61.77
CA PRO A 486 -18.57 -32.64 62.64
C PRO A 486 -18.05 -32.48 64.08
N THR A 487 -18.98 -32.14 64.98
CA THR A 487 -18.72 -32.07 66.42
C THR A 487 -18.39 -33.49 66.92
N ASN A 488 -17.17 -33.68 67.41
CA ASN A 488 -16.78 -34.92 68.07
C ASN A 488 -17.61 -35.11 69.35
N THR A 489 -18.47 -36.13 69.35
CA THR A 489 -19.12 -36.65 70.56
C THR A 489 -18.05 -37.28 71.46
N PRO A 490 -17.94 -36.91 72.75
CA PRO A 490 -17.00 -37.56 73.66
C PRO A 490 -17.46 -38.99 73.97
N SER A 491 -16.58 -39.95 73.70
CA SER A 491 -16.68 -41.32 74.16
C SER A 491 -16.55 -41.39 75.69
N PRO A 492 -17.42 -42.11 76.42
CA PRO A 492 -17.25 -42.30 77.85
C PRO A 492 -16.16 -43.34 78.14
N THR A 493 -15.33 -43.07 79.15
CA THR A 493 -14.36 -44.00 79.76
C THR A 493 -14.45 -43.80 81.27
N PRO A 494 -14.23 -44.82 82.13
CA PRO A 494 -13.94 -46.23 81.87
C PRO A 494 -15.10 -47.19 82.17
#